data_AF-A0A5S4FSM1-F1
#
_entry.id   AF-A0A5S4FSM1-F1
#
_cell.length_a   1.000
_cell.length_b   1.000
_cell.length_c   1.000
_cell.angle_alpha   90.00
_cell.angle_beta   90.00
_cell.angle_gamma   90.00
#
_symmetry.space_group_name_H-M   'P 1'
#
loop_
_entity.id
_entity.type
_entity.pdbx_description
1 polymer ?
#
loop_
_entity_poly.entity_id
_entity_poly.type
_entity_poly.pdbx_seq_one_letter_code
_entity_poly.pdbx_strand_id
1 'polypeptide(L)'
;MRTLRLAAVLAAAAATPLLASPAHAEPAIDLDRASVKPGQTVTVRLTGFAPGNLLVELCGNQARRGTADCAVASSASTYAGEGKATAVMLNVAKPPVGCPCVIAVRPVTGGAPRTVPITVAGVPTLSAAERPAASTAGGTRRLSATAVSVRGGGLLDGRLGGAADRTLRVTLRNEGTTALTDLPLALTMGRGPDPADLITAPALGTLDPGQERTYEIPFTLGAPAFGRYTVRGEIGGLDEPIAFTAHTASYPWALPLLGALLVPLPLLTRRRRPRARPASIVRDGRGARTMNENVAANIAWWTRARGHTPEALADALTVATGRPYTTADLPPVTSDCSFDANTLEAASTFLGVPLPALL
;
A
#
# COMPACT_ATOMS: atom_id res chain seq x y z
N MET A 1 27.21 -7.82 -70.92
CA MET A 1 27.48 -6.38 -70.71
C MET A 1 26.90 -5.98 -69.36
N ARG A 2 27.75 -5.43 -68.46
CA ARG A 2 27.45 -4.68 -67.21
C ARG A 2 26.74 -5.42 -66.07
N THR A 3 27.24 -5.56 -64.84
CA THR A 3 28.54 -5.33 -64.18
C THR A 3 28.33 -5.88 -62.74
N LEU A 4 29.16 -6.83 -62.30
CA LEU A 4 29.31 -7.16 -60.88
C LEU A 4 29.86 -5.92 -60.12
N ARG A 5 29.47 -5.73 -58.85
CA ARG A 5 30.36 -5.55 -57.68
C ARG A 5 29.64 -4.94 -56.45
N LEU A 6 30.21 -5.27 -55.29
CA LEU A 6 30.08 -4.67 -53.95
C LEU A 6 28.86 -5.04 -53.10
N ALA A 7 29.08 -5.97 -52.17
CA ALA A 7 28.88 -5.73 -50.74
C ALA A 7 29.45 -6.92 -49.93
N ALA A 8 30.78 -6.96 -49.82
CA ALA A 8 31.46 -7.72 -48.78
C ALA A 8 31.85 -6.76 -47.65
N VAL A 9 31.81 -7.27 -46.42
CA VAL A 9 32.37 -6.69 -45.19
C VAL A 9 31.53 -5.60 -44.52
N LEU A 10 30.62 -5.98 -43.63
CA LEU A 10 30.33 -5.21 -42.42
C LEU A 10 29.76 -6.09 -41.30
N ALA A 11 30.40 -6.00 -40.13
CA ALA A 11 29.94 -6.42 -38.81
C ALA A 11 30.01 -7.91 -38.42
N ALA A 12 31.22 -8.48 -38.52
CA ALA A 12 31.69 -9.43 -37.51
C ALA A 12 32.03 -8.67 -36.21
N ALA A 13 31.11 -8.58 -35.25
CA ALA A 13 31.39 -8.14 -33.86
C ALA A 13 30.16 -8.30 -32.95
N ALA A 14 29.74 -9.52 -32.64
CA ALA A 14 28.84 -9.80 -31.52
C ALA A 14 29.00 -11.24 -31.02
N ALA A 15 30.24 -11.67 -30.80
CA ALA A 15 30.53 -12.83 -29.96
C ALA A 15 30.98 -12.29 -28.60
N THR A 16 30.02 -11.85 -27.78
CA THR A 16 30.25 -11.63 -26.37
C THR A 16 30.65 -12.98 -25.76
N PRO A 17 31.84 -13.12 -25.15
CA PRO A 17 32.13 -14.30 -24.37
C PRO A 17 31.17 -14.27 -23.18
N LEU A 18 30.23 -15.22 -23.18
CA LEU A 18 29.50 -15.61 -21.97
C LEU A 18 30.59 -15.96 -20.94
N LEU A 19 30.79 -15.06 -19.98
CA LEU A 19 31.58 -15.32 -18.79
C LEU A 19 30.98 -16.56 -18.14
N ALA A 20 31.64 -17.70 -18.33
CA ALA A 20 31.35 -18.90 -17.58
C ALA A 20 31.41 -18.53 -16.11
N SER A 21 30.27 -18.57 -15.43
CA SER A 21 30.23 -18.41 -13.98
C SER A 21 31.22 -19.40 -13.38
N PRO A 22 31.99 -19.02 -12.34
CA PRO A 22 32.86 -19.98 -11.67
C PRO A 22 31.97 -21.15 -11.25
N ALA A 23 32.27 -22.33 -11.79
CA ALA A 23 31.62 -23.56 -11.40
C ALA A 23 31.84 -23.69 -9.90
N HIS A 24 30.79 -23.39 -9.13
CA HIS A 24 30.81 -23.63 -7.70
C HIS A 24 31.01 -25.14 -7.56
N ALA A 25 32.14 -25.53 -6.97
CA ALA A 25 32.43 -26.93 -6.71
C ALA A 25 31.22 -27.54 -6.00
N GLU A 26 30.72 -28.67 -6.51
CA GLU A 26 29.55 -29.30 -5.92
C GLU A 26 29.85 -29.66 -4.46
N PRO A 27 28.92 -29.39 -3.50
CA PRO A 27 29.16 -29.68 -2.11
C PRO A 27 29.44 -31.18 -1.89
N ALA A 28 30.60 -31.51 -1.33
CA ALA A 28 31.02 -32.88 -1.09
C ALA A 28 31.32 -33.13 0.39
N ILE A 29 31.00 -34.34 0.84
CA ILE A 29 31.21 -34.82 2.21
C ILE A 29 32.11 -36.03 2.14
N ASP A 30 33.26 -35.97 2.80
CA ASP A 30 34.21 -37.06 2.92
C ASP A 30 34.35 -37.48 4.39
N LEU A 31 34.35 -38.77 4.64
CA LEU A 31 34.43 -39.34 5.99
C LEU A 31 35.77 -40.02 6.16
N ASP A 32 36.43 -39.80 7.30
CA ASP A 32 37.68 -40.50 7.62
C ASP A 32 37.50 -42.02 7.77
N ARG A 33 36.27 -42.48 8.00
CA ARG A 33 35.89 -43.89 8.13
C ARG A 33 34.45 -44.15 7.66
N ALA A 34 34.23 -45.32 7.10
CA ALA A 34 32.90 -45.76 6.64
C ALA A 34 32.08 -46.51 7.72
N SER A 35 32.71 -46.88 8.84
CA SER A 35 32.06 -47.64 9.92
C SER A 35 32.48 -47.16 11.30
N VAL A 36 31.54 -47.09 12.23
CA VAL A 36 31.73 -46.54 13.58
C VAL A 36 30.76 -47.13 14.60
N LYS A 37 31.08 -47.05 15.89
CA LYS A 37 30.19 -47.43 17.00
C LYS A 37 29.70 -46.19 17.77
N PRO A 38 28.50 -46.23 18.38
CA PRO A 38 28.09 -45.20 19.33
C PRO A 38 29.14 -44.96 20.41
N GLY A 39 29.38 -43.69 20.76
CA GLY A 39 30.43 -43.24 21.68
C GLY A 39 31.78 -42.95 21.03
N GLN A 40 31.96 -43.25 19.74
CA GLN A 40 33.17 -42.91 18.99
C GLN A 40 32.99 -41.61 18.19
N THR A 41 34.09 -41.09 17.65
CA THR A 41 34.11 -39.90 16.79
C THR A 41 34.37 -40.24 15.32
N VAL A 42 33.74 -39.50 14.43
CA VAL A 42 34.01 -39.49 12.97
C VAL A 42 34.44 -38.10 12.56
N THR A 43 35.47 -38.00 11.73
CA THR A 43 35.87 -36.72 11.14
C THR A 43 35.16 -36.55 9.80
N VAL A 44 34.34 -35.51 9.72
CA VAL A 44 33.57 -35.16 8.53
C VAL A 44 34.27 -33.99 7.85
N ARG A 45 34.79 -34.21 6.64
CA ARG A 45 35.40 -33.19 5.79
C ARG A 45 34.35 -32.68 4.81
N LEU A 46 34.27 -31.35 4.71
CA LEU A 46 33.27 -30.64 3.94
C LEU A 46 33.98 -29.74 2.93
N THR A 47 33.61 -29.85 1.66
CA THR A 47 34.13 -29.03 0.56
C THR A 47 32.99 -28.54 -0.32
N GLY A 48 33.15 -27.40 -0.99
CA GLY A 48 32.15 -26.89 -1.94
C GLY A 48 30.86 -26.34 -1.32
N PHE A 49 30.75 -26.28 0.01
CA PHE A 49 29.59 -25.67 0.68
C PHE A 49 29.64 -24.14 0.56
N ALA A 50 28.46 -23.53 0.43
CA ALA A 50 28.32 -22.07 0.48
C ALA A 50 28.85 -21.53 1.82
N PRO A 51 29.44 -20.31 1.83
CA PRO A 51 29.99 -19.74 3.04
C PRO A 51 28.90 -19.54 4.10
N GLY A 52 29.16 -20.00 5.32
CA GLY A 52 28.19 -19.96 6.41
C GLY A 52 28.36 -21.06 7.44
N ASN A 53 27.50 -21.02 8.46
CA ASN A 53 27.46 -22.03 9.51
C ASN A 53 26.74 -23.29 9.00
N LEU A 54 27.35 -24.44 9.24
CA LEU A 54 26.86 -25.76 8.89
C LEU A 54 26.59 -26.58 10.15
N LEU A 55 25.55 -27.38 10.11
CA LEU A 55 25.17 -28.35 11.12
C LEU A 55 25.33 -29.75 10.55
N VAL A 56 26.05 -30.60 11.29
CA VAL A 56 26.40 -31.97 10.94
C VAL A 56 25.78 -32.92 11.95
N GLU A 57 25.03 -33.91 11.47
CA GLU A 57 24.26 -34.83 12.30
C GLU A 57 24.32 -36.26 11.76
N LEU A 58 24.21 -37.24 12.65
CA LEU A 58 24.01 -38.64 12.29
C LEU A 58 22.52 -38.97 12.33
N CYS A 59 21.98 -39.48 11.22
CA CYS A 59 20.56 -39.76 11.07
C CYS A 59 20.31 -41.22 10.68
N GLY A 60 19.25 -41.81 11.24
CA GLY A 60 18.67 -43.07 10.78
C GLY A 60 17.75 -42.86 9.58
N ASN A 61 17.15 -43.95 9.06
CA ASN A 61 16.17 -43.92 7.97
C ASN A 61 16.54 -42.99 6.79
N GLN A 62 17.83 -42.87 6.46
CA GLN A 62 18.37 -41.95 5.45
C GLN A 62 17.96 -40.47 5.61
N ALA A 63 17.70 -40.02 6.84
CA ALA A 63 17.21 -38.66 7.13
C ALA A 63 15.90 -38.29 6.40
N ARG A 64 15.04 -39.28 6.09
CA ARG A 64 13.80 -39.07 5.32
C ARG A 64 12.80 -38.15 6.02
N ARG A 65 12.75 -38.16 7.36
CA ARG A 65 11.93 -37.25 8.18
C ARG A 65 12.73 -36.03 8.67
N GLY A 66 13.84 -35.72 7.99
CA GLY A 66 14.75 -34.63 8.38
C GLY A 66 15.34 -34.83 9.77
N THR A 67 15.34 -33.77 10.58
CA THR A 67 15.87 -33.76 11.95
C THR A 67 15.26 -34.79 12.88
N ALA A 68 14.02 -35.22 12.62
CA ALA A 68 13.33 -36.21 13.44
C ALA A 68 14.00 -37.60 13.40
N ASP A 69 14.82 -37.86 12.38
CA ASP A 69 15.60 -39.09 12.24
C ASP A 69 17.03 -38.95 12.80
N CYS A 70 17.42 -37.77 13.28
CA CYS A 70 18.80 -37.42 13.60
C CYS A 70 19.09 -37.41 15.11
N ALA A 71 20.31 -37.80 15.48
CA ALA A 71 20.83 -37.70 16.84
C ALA A 71 21.23 -36.24 17.16
N VAL A 72 20.25 -35.35 17.28
CA VAL A 72 20.44 -33.89 17.43
C VAL A 72 21.30 -33.51 18.64
N ALA A 73 21.23 -34.28 19.73
CA ALA A 73 21.98 -34.04 20.96
C ALA A 73 23.49 -34.24 20.81
N SER A 74 23.93 -34.99 19.80
CA SER A 74 25.34 -35.21 19.47
C SER A 74 25.75 -34.53 18.17
N SER A 75 24.98 -33.53 17.73
CA SER A 75 25.29 -32.75 16.53
C SER A 75 26.58 -31.95 16.70
N ALA A 76 27.24 -31.68 15.57
CA ALA A 76 28.41 -30.83 15.52
C ALA A 76 28.16 -29.67 14.56
N SER A 77 28.61 -28.47 14.93
CA SER A 77 28.54 -27.29 14.06
C SER A 77 29.93 -26.86 13.61
N THR A 78 30.05 -26.38 12.38
CA THR A 78 31.30 -25.80 11.86
C THR A 78 30.98 -24.65 10.90
N TYR A 79 31.98 -23.84 10.56
CA TYR A 79 31.85 -22.78 9.57
C TYR A 79 32.54 -23.20 8.26
N ALA A 80 31.82 -23.09 7.15
CA ALA A 80 32.38 -23.22 5.81
C ALA A 80 32.86 -21.84 5.33
N GLY A 81 34.14 -21.74 5.02
CA GLY A 81 34.72 -20.56 4.38
C GLY A 81 34.62 -20.64 2.86
N GLU A 82 34.60 -19.49 2.19
CA GLU A 82 34.56 -19.41 0.73
C GLU A 82 35.73 -20.18 0.10
N GLY A 83 35.42 -21.20 -0.70
CA GLY A 83 36.40 -22.04 -1.40
C GLY A 83 37.30 -22.89 -0.49
N LYS A 84 37.05 -22.95 0.83
CA LYS A 84 37.90 -23.67 1.79
C LYS A 84 37.28 -25.00 2.21
N ALA A 85 38.12 -26.03 2.28
CA ALA A 85 37.77 -27.26 2.97
C ALA A 85 37.73 -27.02 4.49
N THR A 86 36.72 -27.57 5.15
CA THR A 86 36.62 -27.56 6.62
C THR A 86 36.41 -28.99 7.12
N ALA A 87 36.83 -29.26 8.34
CA ALA A 87 36.65 -30.56 8.97
C ALA A 87 36.05 -30.39 10.36
N VAL A 88 35.18 -31.31 10.75
CA VAL A 88 34.55 -31.32 12.07
C VAL A 88 34.46 -32.73 12.62
N MET A 89 34.70 -32.87 13.92
CA MET A 89 34.55 -34.14 14.61
C MET A 89 33.12 -34.27 15.11
N LEU A 90 32.44 -35.32 14.64
CA LEU A 90 31.09 -35.67 15.08
C LEU A 90 31.16 -36.79 16.11
N ASN A 91 30.53 -36.57 17.27
CA ASN A 91 30.31 -37.62 18.26
C ASN A 91 29.14 -38.51 17.81
N VAL A 92 29.40 -39.79 17.61
CA VAL A 92 28.42 -40.76 17.13
C VAL A 92 27.53 -41.18 18.29
N ALA A 93 26.25 -40.82 18.24
CA ALA A 93 25.22 -41.34 19.13
C ALA A 93 24.20 -42.18 18.36
N LYS A 94 23.42 -42.99 19.07
CA LYS A 94 22.36 -43.80 18.46
C LYS A 94 21.24 -42.89 17.94
N PRO A 95 20.87 -42.94 16.64
CA PRO A 95 19.73 -42.19 16.12
C PRO A 95 18.40 -42.74 16.69
N PRO A 96 17.33 -41.91 16.70
CA PRO A 96 16.01 -42.32 17.19
C PRO A 96 15.36 -43.42 16.33
N VAL A 97 15.73 -43.49 15.05
CA VAL A 97 15.27 -44.51 14.09
C VAL A 97 16.45 -45.35 13.61
N GLY A 98 16.21 -46.62 13.29
CA GLY A 98 17.23 -47.53 12.77
C GLY A 98 17.87 -47.12 11.43
N CYS A 99 18.98 -47.75 11.08
CA CYS A 99 19.69 -47.53 9.81
C CYS A 99 18.85 -48.05 8.61
N PRO A 100 19.05 -47.64 7.34
CA PRO A 100 20.28 -47.09 6.77
C PRO A 100 20.64 -45.72 7.36
N CYS A 101 21.86 -45.61 7.86
CA CYS A 101 22.34 -44.42 8.53
C CYS A 101 23.11 -43.52 7.56
N VAL A 102 22.95 -42.21 7.73
CA VAL A 102 23.62 -41.18 6.94
C VAL A 102 24.15 -40.07 7.83
N ILE A 103 25.26 -39.47 7.43
CA ILE A 103 25.69 -38.18 7.97
C ILE A 103 25.02 -37.10 7.11
N ALA A 104 24.17 -36.29 7.74
CA ALA A 104 23.47 -35.17 7.11
C ALA A 104 24.17 -33.85 7.45
N VAL A 105 24.44 -33.04 6.44
CA VAL A 105 25.05 -31.71 6.57
C VAL A 105 24.11 -30.68 5.97
N ARG A 106 23.72 -29.67 6.76
CA ARG A 106 22.83 -28.59 6.30
C ARG A 106 23.29 -27.22 6.78
N PRO A 107 23.02 -26.14 6.02
CA PRO A 107 23.17 -24.78 6.54
C PRO A 107 22.20 -24.56 7.71
N VAL A 108 22.63 -23.83 8.75
CA VAL A 108 21.72 -23.42 9.83
C VAL A 108 20.70 -22.39 9.36
N THR A 109 20.97 -21.69 8.25
CA THR A 109 20.01 -20.79 7.60
C THR A 109 18.89 -21.53 6.84
N GLY A 110 18.93 -22.86 6.79
CA GLY A 110 17.96 -23.69 6.10
C GLY A 110 18.43 -24.18 4.72
N GLY A 111 17.69 -25.13 4.15
CA GLY A 111 17.99 -25.77 2.87
C GLY A 111 18.00 -27.30 2.94
N ALA A 112 18.04 -27.95 1.78
CA ALA A 112 18.09 -29.40 1.69
C ALA A 112 19.44 -29.93 2.23
N PRO A 113 19.43 -30.95 3.12
CA PRO A 113 20.66 -31.54 3.61
C PRO A 113 21.38 -32.31 2.51
N ARG A 114 22.72 -32.26 2.54
CA ARG A 114 23.56 -33.20 1.79
C ARG A 114 23.88 -34.38 2.69
N THR A 115 23.76 -35.59 2.17
CA THR A 115 23.88 -36.82 2.96
C THR A 115 24.92 -37.76 2.37
N VAL A 116 25.72 -38.39 3.24
CA VAL A 116 26.63 -39.48 2.88
C VAL A 116 26.36 -40.71 3.75
N PRO A 117 26.32 -41.93 3.20
CA PRO A 117 26.05 -43.14 3.98
C PRO A 117 27.19 -43.47 4.95
N ILE A 118 26.83 -43.99 6.13
CA ILE A 118 27.78 -44.50 7.12
C ILE A 118 27.21 -45.76 7.81
N THR A 119 28.08 -46.73 8.10
CA THR A 119 27.70 -47.93 8.85
C THR A 119 27.86 -47.67 10.34
N VAL A 120 26.79 -47.85 11.13
CA VAL A 120 26.85 -47.70 12.58
C VAL A 120 26.59 -49.04 13.25
N ALA A 121 27.63 -49.63 13.81
CA ALA A 121 27.52 -50.92 14.48
C ALA A 121 26.72 -50.79 15.79
N GLY A 122 25.80 -51.75 16.02
CA GLY A 122 24.93 -51.75 17.21
C GLY A 122 23.61 -50.99 17.05
N VAL A 123 23.33 -50.43 15.86
CA VAL A 123 22.02 -49.83 15.53
C VAL A 123 21.23 -50.82 14.67
N PRO A 124 19.96 -51.12 14.98
CA PRO A 124 19.13 -51.98 14.15
C PRO A 124 19.02 -51.45 12.72
N THR A 125 19.19 -52.33 11.73
CA THR A 125 18.96 -52.02 10.32
C THR A 125 17.50 -52.28 9.98
N LEU A 126 16.79 -51.26 9.52
CA LEU A 126 15.46 -51.36 8.97
C LEU A 126 15.50 -52.11 7.64
N SER A 127 14.69 -53.15 7.53
CA SER A 127 14.44 -53.84 6.27
C SER A 127 13.72 -52.93 5.26
N ALA A 128 13.71 -53.35 3.99
CA ALA A 128 12.97 -52.64 2.95
C ALA A 128 11.46 -52.51 3.26
N ALA A 129 10.89 -53.49 3.96
CA ALA A 129 9.47 -53.50 4.33
C ALA A 129 9.16 -52.56 5.51
N GLU A 130 10.12 -52.38 6.44
CA GLU A 130 9.94 -51.51 7.62
C GLU A 130 10.17 -50.03 7.29
N ARG A 131 10.97 -49.72 6.26
CA ARG A 131 11.31 -48.33 5.88
C ARG A 131 10.10 -47.42 5.58
N PRO A 132 9.07 -47.85 4.82
CA PRO A 132 7.87 -47.03 4.63
C PRO A 132 7.17 -46.72 5.96
N ALA A 133 6.98 -47.74 6.80
CA ALA A 133 6.35 -47.58 8.09
C ALA A 133 7.18 -46.67 9.03
N ALA A 134 8.51 -46.77 9.02
CA ALA A 134 9.39 -45.89 9.80
C ALA A 134 9.39 -44.44 9.28
N SER A 135 9.22 -44.25 7.96
CA SER A 135 9.11 -42.92 7.34
C SER A 135 7.76 -42.25 7.61
N THR A 136 6.71 -43.05 7.87
CA THR A 136 5.39 -42.58 8.31
C THR A 136 5.18 -42.72 9.82
N ALA A 137 6.12 -43.33 10.55
CA ALA A 137 6.06 -43.39 12.00
C ALA A 137 6.13 -41.95 12.50
N GLY A 138 5.20 -41.53 13.36
CA GLY A 138 5.03 -40.10 13.69
C GLY A 138 4.20 -39.30 12.68
N GLY A 139 3.52 -39.99 11.75
CA GLY A 139 2.53 -39.54 10.77
C GLY A 139 2.96 -38.43 9.83
N THR A 140 2.06 -38.08 8.90
CA THR A 140 2.24 -36.95 7.99
C THR A 140 1.76 -35.67 8.65
N ARG A 141 2.48 -34.58 8.43
CA ARG A 141 2.15 -33.23 8.91
C ARG A 141 1.76 -32.36 7.72
N ARG A 142 0.50 -32.48 7.32
CA ARG A 142 -0.06 -31.74 6.19
C ARG A 142 -1.20 -30.85 6.65
N LEU A 143 -1.15 -29.60 6.26
CA LEU A 143 -2.20 -28.63 6.54
C LEU A 143 -2.66 -28.00 5.23
N SER A 144 -3.95 -27.72 5.09
CA SER A 144 -4.48 -26.97 3.96
C SER A 144 -5.31 -25.79 4.45
N ALA A 145 -5.16 -24.64 3.78
CA ALA A 145 -6.01 -23.46 4.00
C ALA A 145 -7.20 -23.54 3.05
N THR A 146 -8.35 -24.00 3.57
CA THR A 146 -9.55 -24.29 2.78
C THR A 146 -10.36 -23.04 2.45
N ALA A 147 -10.29 -22.03 3.32
CA ALA A 147 -10.96 -20.75 3.10
C ALA A 147 -10.15 -19.61 3.70
N VAL A 148 -9.89 -18.57 2.90
CA VAL A 148 -9.19 -17.35 3.34
C VAL A 148 -9.97 -16.15 2.87
N SER A 149 -10.38 -15.30 3.80
CA SER A 149 -11.13 -14.07 3.49
C SER A 149 -10.81 -12.99 4.50
N VAL A 150 -10.87 -11.73 4.08
CA VAL A 150 -10.81 -10.59 4.99
C VAL A 150 -12.20 -9.99 5.11
N ARG A 151 -12.66 -9.80 6.34
CA ARG A 151 -13.91 -9.10 6.66
C ARG A 151 -13.60 -7.76 7.32
N GLY A 152 -14.56 -6.84 7.22
CA GLY A 152 -14.43 -5.46 7.67
C GLY A 152 -14.35 -4.50 6.49
N GLY A 153 -14.86 -3.28 6.67
CA GLY A 153 -15.07 -2.32 5.60
C GLY A 153 -16.54 -1.94 5.47
N GLY A 154 -16.97 -1.00 6.30
CA GLY A 154 -18.21 -0.24 6.15
C GLY A 154 -17.96 1.18 5.66
N LEU A 155 -19.04 1.88 5.32
CA LEU A 155 -19.02 3.29 4.88
C LEU A 155 -18.36 4.24 5.91
N LEU A 156 -18.27 3.80 7.17
CA LEU A 156 -17.75 4.53 8.32
C LEU A 156 -16.36 4.05 8.79
N ASP A 157 -15.86 2.93 8.25
CA ASP A 157 -14.57 2.37 8.66
C ASP A 157 -13.44 3.09 7.92
N GLY A 158 -12.47 3.63 8.66
CA GLY A 158 -11.44 4.51 8.09
C GLY A 158 -11.94 5.93 7.86
N ARG A 159 -12.58 6.52 8.89
CA ARG A 159 -13.02 7.93 8.94
C ARG A 159 -11.99 8.83 8.24
N LEU A 160 -12.40 9.46 7.14
CA LEU A 160 -11.57 10.41 6.37
C LEU A 160 -10.17 9.87 5.99
N GLY A 161 -10.01 8.55 5.80
CA GLY A 161 -8.72 7.93 5.47
C GLY A 161 -7.85 7.58 6.69
N GLY A 162 -8.39 7.62 7.91
CA GLY A 162 -7.71 7.14 9.13
C GLY A 162 -7.47 5.63 9.16
N ALA A 163 -7.00 5.13 10.30
CA ALA A 163 -6.78 3.69 10.49
C ALA A 163 -8.09 2.90 10.33
N ALA A 164 -7.99 1.66 9.87
CA ALA A 164 -9.16 0.83 9.61
C ALA A 164 -8.96 -0.60 10.10
N ASP A 165 -9.82 -1.02 11.03
CA ASP A 165 -9.79 -2.37 11.61
C ASP A 165 -10.40 -3.38 10.65
N ARG A 166 -9.74 -4.54 10.51
CA ARG A 166 -10.11 -5.64 9.64
C ARG A 166 -9.92 -6.95 10.39
N THR A 167 -10.59 -7.99 9.92
CA THR A 167 -10.50 -9.33 10.50
C THR A 167 -10.19 -10.32 9.39
N LEU A 168 -9.03 -10.96 9.47
CA LEU A 168 -8.68 -12.08 8.62
C LEU A 168 -9.38 -13.33 9.15
N ARG A 169 -10.19 -13.98 8.32
CA ARG A 169 -10.76 -15.29 8.60
C ARG A 169 -10.05 -16.32 7.74
N VAL A 170 -9.34 -17.23 8.40
CA VAL A 170 -8.65 -18.36 7.76
C VAL A 170 -9.16 -19.67 8.33
N THR A 171 -9.49 -20.63 7.48
CA THR A 171 -9.89 -21.98 7.87
C THR A 171 -8.78 -22.93 7.49
N LEU A 172 -8.26 -23.63 8.51
CA LEU A 172 -7.15 -24.56 8.40
C LEU A 172 -7.67 -25.97 8.66
N ARG A 173 -7.28 -26.91 7.80
CA ARG A 173 -7.62 -28.33 7.92
C ARG A 173 -6.36 -29.17 8.00
N ASN A 174 -6.27 -30.03 9.01
CA ASN A 174 -5.22 -31.02 9.12
C ASN A 174 -5.53 -32.20 8.19
N GLU A 175 -4.80 -32.32 7.10
CA GLU A 175 -4.85 -33.44 6.16
C GLU A 175 -3.79 -34.52 6.49
N GLY A 176 -3.00 -34.28 7.53
CA GLY A 176 -2.01 -35.20 8.04
C GLY A 176 -2.61 -36.33 8.87
N THR A 177 -1.75 -37.27 9.25
CA THR A 177 -2.09 -38.38 10.16
C THR A 177 -1.58 -38.17 11.58
N THR A 178 -1.01 -37.00 11.89
CA THR A 178 -0.66 -36.60 13.26
C THR A 178 -1.32 -35.32 13.73
N ALA A 179 -1.52 -35.23 15.05
CA ALA A 179 -1.94 -33.99 15.70
C ALA A 179 -0.84 -32.93 15.55
N LEU A 180 -1.23 -31.76 15.06
CA LEU A 180 -0.37 -30.59 14.89
C LEU A 180 -0.60 -29.66 16.08
N THR A 181 0.43 -29.37 16.87
CA THR A 181 0.32 -28.52 18.07
C THR A 181 1.18 -27.29 17.91
N ASP A 182 0.59 -26.11 18.10
CA ASP A 182 1.25 -24.80 18.17
C ASP A 182 2.23 -24.54 17.01
N LEU A 183 1.76 -24.72 15.78
CA LEU A 183 2.55 -24.42 14.59
C LEU A 183 2.89 -22.93 14.51
N PRO A 184 4.13 -22.56 14.11
CA PRO A 184 4.52 -21.17 13.94
C PRO A 184 3.80 -20.59 12.72
N LEU A 185 2.87 -19.65 12.97
CA LEU A 185 2.17 -18.87 11.96
C LEU A 185 2.79 -17.47 11.88
N ALA A 186 3.39 -17.15 10.74
CA ALA A 186 3.84 -15.80 10.42
C ALA A 186 2.81 -15.12 9.53
N LEU A 187 2.38 -13.92 9.89
CA LEU A 187 1.44 -13.11 9.12
C LEU A 187 2.08 -11.77 8.80
N THR A 188 2.05 -11.40 7.53
CA THR A 188 2.49 -10.08 7.08
C THR A 188 1.41 -9.38 6.25
N MET A 189 1.40 -8.06 6.30
CA MET A 189 0.49 -7.19 5.57
C MET A 189 1.22 -6.02 4.92
N GLY A 190 0.63 -5.49 3.86
CA GLY A 190 1.27 -4.43 3.09
C GLY A 190 0.65 -4.23 1.73
N ARG A 191 1.29 -3.39 0.92
CA ARG A 191 0.90 -3.12 -0.46
C ARG A 191 1.82 -3.90 -1.39
N GLY A 192 1.25 -4.52 -2.42
CA GLY A 192 1.99 -5.33 -3.38
C GLY A 192 2.03 -6.82 -3.02
N PRO A 193 2.88 -7.60 -3.71
CA PRO A 193 2.95 -9.05 -3.55
C PRO A 193 3.73 -9.52 -2.31
N ASP A 194 4.70 -8.72 -1.84
CA ASP A 194 5.58 -9.04 -0.71
C ASP A 194 5.39 -8.05 0.44
N PRO A 195 4.35 -8.27 1.27
CA PRO A 195 4.09 -7.46 2.45
C PRO A 195 5.12 -7.68 3.55
N ALA A 196 5.55 -6.60 4.22
CA ALA A 196 6.59 -6.63 5.25
C ALA A 196 6.11 -6.24 6.66
N ASP A 197 4.89 -5.71 6.80
CA ASP A 197 4.36 -5.25 8.10
C ASP A 197 3.82 -6.46 8.88
N LEU A 198 4.27 -6.67 10.11
CA LEU A 198 3.94 -7.90 10.86
C LEU A 198 2.59 -7.80 11.56
N ILE A 199 1.77 -8.85 11.44
CA ILE A 199 0.55 -9.03 12.22
C ILE A 199 0.81 -10.03 13.33
N THR A 200 0.37 -9.72 14.55
CA THR A 200 0.40 -10.66 15.67
C THR A 200 -0.54 -11.83 15.39
N ALA A 201 0.03 -13.01 15.17
CA ALA A 201 -0.72 -14.25 15.00
C ALA A 201 -1.12 -14.84 16.37
N PRO A 202 -2.35 -15.36 16.52
CA PRO A 202 -2.74 -16.13 17.70
C PRO A 202 -2.07 -17.52 17.69
N ALA A 203 -1.95 -18.12 18.87
CA ALA A 203 -1.57 -19.53 18.96
C ALA A 203 -2.61 -20.41 18.27
N LEU A 204 -2.16 -21.29 17.36
CA LEU A 204 -3.06 -22.17 16.62
C LEU A 204 -3.59 -23.31 17.51
N GLY A 205 -2.94 -23.61 18.63
CA GLY A 205 -3.30 -24.73 19.50
C GLY A 205 -3.10 -26.07 18.82
N THR A 206 -3.82 -27.08 19.28
CA THR A 206 -3.79 -28.43 18.70
C THR A 206 -4.90 -28.62 17.65
N LEU A 207 -4.53 -29.16 16.48
CA LEU A 207 -5.41 -29.70 15.46
C LEU A 207 -5.16 -31.19 15.28
N ASP A 208 -6.16 -32.01 15.59
CA ASP A 208 -6.12 -33.45 15.39
C ASP A 208 -6.21 -33.84 13.89
N PRO A 209 -5.80 -35.06 13.51
CA PRO A 209 -5.94 -35.54 12.14
C PRO A 209 -7.37 -35.42 11.62
N GLY A 210 -7.54 -34.78 10.44
CA GLY A 210 -8.86 -34.56 9.83
C GLY A 210 -9.66 -33.39 10.44
N GLN A 211 -9.18 -32.77 11.52
CA GLN A 211 -9.86 -31.64 12.13
C GLN A 211 -9.72 -30.38 11.28
N GLU A 212 -10.81 -29.61 11.23
CA GLU A 212 -10.87 -28.30 10.57
C GLU A 212 -11.23 -27.24 11.62
N ARG A 213 -10.51 -26.11 11.61
CA ARG A 213 -10.76 -25.00 12.53
C ARG A 213 -10.63 -23.66 11.81
N THR A 214 -11.58 -22.78 12.07
CA THR A 214 -11.57 -21.39 11.59
C THR A 214 -10.97 -20.46 12.65
N TYR A 215 -10.03 -19.63 12.23
CA TYR A 215 -9.38 -18.61 13.04
C TYR A 215 -9.79 -17.22 12.56
N GLU A 216 -10.10 -16.34 13.50
CA GLU A 216 -10.41 -14.94 13.26
C GLU A 216 -9.33 -14.07 13.89
N ILE A 217 -8.56 -13.40 13.02
CA ILE A 217 -7.35 -12.67 13.39
C ILE A 217 -7.60 -11.19 13.11
N PRO A 218 -7.84 -10.36 14.15
CA PRO A 218 -8.01 -8.92 13.98
C PRO A 218 -6.67 -8.26 13.63
N PHE A 219 -6.70 -7.32 12.70
CA PHE A 219 -5.55 -6.51 12.34
C PHE A 219 -5.99 -5.11 11.92
N THR A 220 -5.11 -4.12 12.07
CA THR A 220 -5.43 -2.72 11.78
C THR A 220 -4.61 -2.22 10.60
N LEU A 221 -5.28 -1.66 9.59
CA LEU A 221 -4.63 -0.95 8.50
C LEU A 221 -4.13 0.42 9.02
N GLY A 222 -2.83 0.67 8.93
CA GLY A 222 -2.24 1.95 9.30
C GLY A 222 -2.77 3.11 8.46
N ALA A 223 -2.90 4.29 9.08
CA ALA A 223 -3.29 5.51 8.36
C ALA A 223 -2.14 6.01 7.46
N PRO A 224 -2.41 6.50 6.24
CA PRO A 224 -3.73 6.55 5.60
C PRO A 224 -4.15 5.18 5.03
N ALA A 225 -5.30 4.67 5.47
CA ALA A 225 -5.83 3.37 5.02
C ALA A 225 -6.53 3.51 3.65
N PHE A 226 -5.73 3.74 2.61
CA PHE A 226 -6.19 3.91 1.23
C PHE A 226 -5.55 2.88 0.28
N GLY A 227 -6.35 2.28 -0.59
CA GLY A 227 -5.91 1.38 -1.66
C GLY A 227 -6.12 -0.12 -1.36
N ARG A 228 -5.45 -0.97 -2.15
CA ARG A 228 -5.46 -2.43 -2.01
C ARG A 228 -4.31 -2.90 -1.13
N TYR A 229 -4.62 -3.82 -0.23
CA TYR A 229 -3.68 -4.44 0.71
C TYR A 229 -3.70 -5.95 0.51
N THR A 230 -2.52 -6.55 0.64
CA THR A 230 -2.32 -7.99 0.62
C THR A 230 -1.93 -8.42 2.03
N VAL A 231 -2.56 -9.48 2.50
CA VAL A 231 -2.19 -10.20 3.73
C VAL A 231 -1.63 -11.55 3.29
N ARG A 232 -0.42 -11.86 3.72
CA ARG A 232 0.26 -13.12 3.46
C ARG A 232 0.44 -13.87 4.77
N GLY A 233 0.09 -15.15 4.78
CA GLY A 233 0.34 -16.03 5.90
C GLY A 233 1.21 -17.20 5.48
N GLU A 234 2.19 -17.52 6.32
CA GLU A 234 3.10 -18.65 6.13
C GLU A 234 3.08 -19.50 7.40
N ILE A 235 2.90 -20.81 7.23
CA ILE A 235 2.89 -21.78 8.33
C ILE A 235 4.06 -22.73 8.14
N GLY A 236 4.98 -22.69 9.10
CA GLY A 236 6.14 -23.58 9.17
C GLY A 236 5.87 -24.84 9.99
N GLY A 237 6.86 -25.73 10.08
CA GLY A 237 6.78 -26.95 10.91
C GLY A 237 5.97 -28.11 10.29
N LEU A 238 5.61 -27.99 9.02
CA LEU A 238 4.94 -29.00 8.20
C LEU A 238 5.95 -29.70 7.28
N ASP A 239 5.57 -30.86 6.73
CA ASP A 239 6.41 -31.57 5.75
C ASP A 239 6.61 -30.73 4.47
N GLU A 240 5.59 -29.95 4.10
CA GLU A 240 5.62 -28.93 3.06
C GLU A 240 5.06 -27.63 3.66
N PRO A 241 5.83 -26.52 3.68
CA PRO A 241 5.35 -25.25 4.20
C PRO A 241 4.20 -24.72 3.33
N ILE A 242 3.15 -24.21 3.98
CA ILE A 242 2.01 -23.64 3.26
C ILE A 242 2.03 -22.12 3.36
N ALA A 243 1.79 -21.47 2.22
CA ALA A 243 1.60 -20.04 2.13
C ALA A 243 0.19 -19.76 1.59
N PHE A 244 -0.50 -18.79 2.19
CA PHE A 244 -1.79 -18.33 1.71
C PHE A 244 -1.82 -16.81 1.62
N THR A 245 -2.62 -16.30 0.70
CA THR A 245 -2.76 -14.86 0.45
C THR A 245 -4.23 -14.45 0.50
N ALA A 246 -4.48 -13.28 1.06
CA ALA A 246 -5.78 -12.64 1.08
C ALA A 246 -5.65 -11.18 0.65
N HIS A 247 -6.68 -10.67 -0.01
CA HIS A 247 -6.72 -9.28 -0.46
C HIS A 247 -7.83 -8.54 0.25
N THR A 248 -7.55 -7.28 0.58
CA THR A 248 -8.56 -6.35 1.07
C THR A 248 -8.35 -4.98 0.44
N ALA A 249 -9.39 -4.16 0.39
CA ALA A 249 -9.30 -2.80 -0.11
C ALA A 249 -9.97 -1.84 0.87
N SER A 250 -9.40 -0.64 0.98
CA SER A 250 -9.94 0.42 1.81
C SER A 250 -10.02 1.71 0.98
N TYR A 251 -11.23 2.24 0.88
CA TYR A 251 -11.52 3.48 0.15
C TYR A 251 -12.32 4.42 1.04
N PRO A 252 -11.88 5.67 1.24
CA PRO A 252 -12.52 6.62 2.13
C PRO A 252 -13.75 7.25 1.45
N TRP A 253 -14.80 6.44 1.20
CA TRP A 253 -16.04 6.86 0.55
C TRP A 253 -16.77 8.01 1.27
N ALA A 254 -16.48 8.21 2.57
CA ALA A 254 -16.98 9.35 3.33
C ALA A 254 -16.61 10.69 2.68
N LEU A 255 -15.41 10.83 2.10
CA LEU A 255 -14.97 12.07 1.43
C LEU A 255 -15.80 12.41 0.18
N PRO A 256 -15.94 11.53 -0.82
CA PRO A 256 -16.77 11.82 -1.99
C PRO A 256 -18.25 11.95 -1.63
N LEU A 257 -18.77 11.19 -0.64
CA LEU A 257 -20.16 11.34 -0.18
C LEU A 257 -20.41 12.69 0.52
N LEU A 258 -19.49 13.13 1.38
CA LEU A 258 -19.57 14.45 2.00
C LEU A 258 -19.52 15.54 0.94
N GLY A 259 -18.62 15.43 -0.04
CA GLY A 259 -18.58 16.33 -1.20
C GLY A 259 -19.91 16.35 -1.95
N ALA A 260 -20.46 15.18 -2.27
CA ALA A 260 -21.75 15.06 -2.95
C ALA A 260 -22.93 15.66 -2.15
N LEU A 261 -22.89 15.62 -0.82
CA LEU A 261 -23.89 16.23 0.06
C LEU A 261 -23.71 17.75 0.23
N LEU A 262 -22.46 18.22 0.30
CA LEU A 262 -22.14 19.64 0.49
C LEU A 262 -22.33 20.48 -0.78
N VAL A 263 -22.12 19.91 -1.97
CA VAL A 263 -22.33 20.61 -3.25
C VAL A 263 -23.76 21.13 -3.46
N PRO A 264 -24.85 20.37 -3.16
CA PRO A 264 -26.22 20.87 -3.31
C PRO A 264 -26.70 21.76 -2.15
N LEU A 265 -26.05 21.74 -0.98
CA LEU A 265 -26.41 22.54 0.19
C LEU A 265 -26.48 24.07 -0.08
N PRO A 266 -25.53 24.72 -0.78
CA PRO A 266 -25.66 26.13 -1.15
C PRO A 266 -26.83 26.40 -2.12
N LEU A 267 -27.15 25.45 -3.00
CA LEU A 267 -28.30 25.56 -3.92
C LEU A 267 -29.64 25.42 -3.19
N LEU A 268 -29.72 24.51 -2.21
CA LEU A 268 -30.90 24.28 -1.37
C LEU A 268 -31.12 25.41 -0.38
N THR A 269 -30.06 25.94 0.25
CA THR A 269 -30.14 27.11 1.14
C THR A 269 -30.48 28.40 0.38
N ARG A 270 -30.06 28.54 -0.89
CA ARG A 270 -30.51 29.64 -1.76
C ARG A 270 -31.99 29.54 -2.14
N ARG A 271 -32.54 28.32 -2.25
CA ARG A 271 -33.99 28.07 -2.46
C ARG A 271 -34.82 28.16 -1.17
N ARG A 272 -34.23 27.85 -0.02
CA ARG A 272 -34.85 27.86 1.31
C ARG A 272 -34.64 29.13 2.12
N ARG A 273 -33.80 30.08 1.66
CA ARG A 273 -34.02 31.47 2.06
C ARG A 273 -35.49 31.70 1.77
N PRO A 274 -36.35 31.96 2.79
CA PRO A 274 -37.71 32.36 2.49
C PRO A 274 -37.53 33.45 1.47
N ARG A 275 -38.11 33.24 0.28
CA ARG A 275 -38.25 34.32 -0.70
C ARG A 275 -38.75 35.44 0.17
N ALA A 276 -37.88 36.42 0.48
CA ALA A 276 -38.21 37.43 1.48
C ALA A 276 -39.53 37.94 0.95
N ARG A 277 -40.62 37.64 1.67
CA ARG A 277 -41.99 37.85 1.21
C ARG A 277 -41.95 39.27 0.73
N PRO A 278 -41.93 39.56 -0.59
CA PRO A 278 -41.26 40.72 -1.15
C PRO A 278 -41.70 41.83 -0.25
N ALA A 279 -40.78 42.32 0.60
CA ALA A 279 -41.16 43.12 1.76
C ALA A 279 -42.09 44.13 1.14
N SER A 280 -43.38 44.05 1.48
CA SER A 280 -44.42 44.72 0.70
C SER A 280 -43.84 46.09 0.55
N ILE A 281 -43.40 46.41 -0.67
CA ILE A 281 -42.75 47.68 -0.88
C ILE A 281 -43.94 48.53 -0.56
N VAL A 282 -43.91 49.16 0.61
CA VAL A 282 -44.70 50.32 0.85
C VAL A 282 -44.18 51.19 -0.27
N ARG A 283 -44.93 51.14 -1.35
CA ARG A 283 -44.84 52.04 -2.46
C ARG A 283 -45.29 53.32 -1.78
N ASP A 284 -44.38 53.92 -1.03
CA ASP A 284 -44.32 55.36 -0.96
C ASP A 284 -44.45 55.76 -2.41
N GLY A 285 -45.56 56.42 -2.72
CA GLY A 285 -46.00 56.75 -4.07
C GLY A 285 -45.08 57.73 -4.77
N ARG A 286 -43.76 57.50 -4.77
CA ARG A 286 -42.84 58.08 -5.73
C ARG A 286 -43.03 57.29 -7.02
N GLY A 287 -43.63 57.96 -7.99
CA GLY A 287 -43.72 57.48 -9.37
C GLY A 287 -42.35 57.08 -9.92
N ALA A 288 -42.34 56.42 -11.08
CA ALA A 288 -41.11 56.24 -11.82
C ALA A 288 -40.45 57.61 -12.02
N ARG A 289 -39.17 57.74 -11.66
CA ARG A 289 -38.44 58.99 -11.87
C ARG A 289 -38.48 59.33 -13.35
N THR A 290 -38.81 60.58 -13.67
CA THR A 290 -38.71 61.05 -15.05
C THR A 290 -37.23 61.07 -15.47
N MET A 291 -36.96 61.09 -16.77
CA MET A 291 -35.58 61.25 -17.27
C MET A 291 -34.93 62.52 -16.68
N ASN A 292 -35.69 63.61 -16.59
CA ASN A 292 -35.24 64.87 -16.02
C ASN A 292 -34.83 64.75 -14.54
N GLU A 293 -35.54 63.93 -13.75
CA GLU A 293 -35.17 63.67 -12.36
C GLU A 293 -33.88 62.84 -12.23
N ASN A 294 -33.63 61.92 -13.16
CA ASN A 294 -32.35 61.17 -13.18
C ASN A 294 -31.19 62.09 -13.56
N VAL A 295 -31.40 62.95 -14.56
CA VAL A 295 -30.43 63.95 -14.98
C VAL A 295 -30.08 64.92 -13.86
N ALA A 296 -31.10 65.44 -13.18
CA ALA A 296 -30.94 66.28 -12.01
C ALA A 296 -30.10 65.57 -10.92
N ALA A 297 -30.41 64.31 -10.62
CA ALA A 297 -29.69 63.53 -9.64
C ALA A 297 -28.22 63.31 -10.03
N ASN A 298 -27.94 63.05 -11.30
CA ASN A 298 -26.60 62.83 -11.83
C ASN A 298 -25.76 64.12 -11.76
N ILE A 299 -26.31 65.26 -12.17
CA ILE A 299 -25.62 66.56 -12.08
C ILE A 299 -25.26 66.85 -10.61
N ALA A 300 -26.23 66.76 -9.68
CA ALA A 300 -25.97 66.99 -8.26
C ALA A 300 -24.98 66.00 -7.63
N TRP A 301 -24.93 64.77 -8.14
CA TRP A 301 -23.94 63.79 -7.72
C TRP A 301 -22.54 64.17 -8.22
N TRP A 302 -22.40 64.49 -9.51
CA TRP A 302 -21.11 64.85 -10.10
C TRP A 302 -20.55 66.16 -9.56
N THR A 303 -21.38 67.18 -9.31
CA THR A 303 -20.96 68.43 -8.68
C THR A 303 -20.29 68.15 -7.33
N ARG A 304 -20.91 67.29 -6.49
CA ARG A 304 -20.33 66.87 -5.21
C ARG A 304 -19.09 66.01 -5.38
N ALA A 305 -19.11 65.04 -6.32
CA ALA A 305 -18.00 64.14 -6.57
C ALA A 305 -16.74 64.88 -7.08
N ARG A 306 -16.93 66.00 -7.78
CA ARG A 306 -15.85 66.89 -8.26
C ARG A 306 -15.46 67.98 -7.27
N GLY A 307 -16.11 68.04 -6.11
CA GLY A 307 -15.82 69.04 -5.07
C GLY A 307 -16.25 70.46 -5.43
N HIS A 308 -17.17 70.63 -6.40
CA HIS A 308 -17.73 71.93 -6.74
C HIS A 308 -18.94 72.24 -5.85
N THR A 309 -19.21 73.52 -5.65
CA THR A 309 -20.44 73.97 -4.98
C THR A 309 -21.56 74.21 -5.99
N PRO A 310 -22.84 74.13 -5.58
CA PRO A 310 -23.97 74.47 -6.45
C PRO A 310 -23.88 75.88 -7.03
N GLU A 311 -23.35 76.84 -6.27
CA GLU A 311 -23.14 78.23 -6.70
C GLU A 311 -22.15 78.29 -7.86
N ALA A 312 -21.03 77.57 -7.75
CA ALA A 312 -20.02 77.52 -8.81
C ALA A 312 -20.58 76.90 -10.11
N LEU A 313 -21.47 75.91 -10.00
CA LEU A 313 -22.16 75.35 -11.16
C LEU A 313 -23.14 76.36 -11.77
N ALA A 314 -23.94 77.06 -10.95
CA ALA A 314 -24.89 78.07 -11.42
C ALA A 314 -24.18 79.23 -12.14
N ASP A 315 -23.06 79.70 -11.59
CA ASP A 315 -22.22 80.73 -12.23
C ASP A 315 -21.67 80.25 -13.57
N ALA A 316 -21.16 79.01 -13.62
CA ALA A 316 -20.64 78.43 -14.86
C ALA A 316 -21.71 78.27 -15.93
N LEU A 317 -22.92 77.81 -15.56
CA LEU A 317 -24.04 77.73 -16.48
C LEU A 317 -24.48 79.12 -16.97
N THR A 318 -24.46 80.12 -16.09
CA THR A 318 -24.78 81.50 -16.46
C THR A 318 -23.84 82.05 -17.51
N VAL A 319 -22.53 81.86 -17.31
CA VAL A 319 -21.50 82.28 -18.27
C VAL A 319 -21.62 81.52 -19.59
N ALA A 320 -21.84 80.20 -19.55
CA ALA A 320 -21.85 79.36 -20.74
C ALA A 320 -23.11 79.52 -21.61
N THR A 321 -24.27 79.76 -20.98
CA THR A 321 -25.56 79.82 -21.69
C THR A 321 -26.07 81.24 -21.93
N GLY A 322 -25.49 82.24 -21.25
CA GLY A 322 -25.97 83.63 -21.28
C GLY A 322 -27.31 83.86 -20.55
N ARG A 323 -27.83 82.85 -19.85
CA ARG A 323 -29.07 82.92 -19.05
C ARG A 323 -28.72 82.91 -17.57
N PRO A 324 -29.32 83.76 -16.71
CA PRO A 324 -29.03 83.73 -15.28
C PRO A 324 -29.51 82.40 -14.66
N TYR A 325 -28.59 81.66 -14.05
CA TYR A 325 -28.86 80.47 -13.24
C TYR A 325 -28.58 80.77 -11.77
N THR A 326 -29.45 80.26 -10.90
CA THR A 326 -29.28 80.31 -9.44
C THR A 326 -29.25 78.90 -8.86
N THR A 327 -28.88 78.79 -7.58
CA THR A 327 -28.92 77.49 -6.87
C THR A 327 -30.33 76.92 -6.73
N ALA A 328 -31.38 77.75 -6.90
CA ALA A 328 -32.77 77.29 -6.95
C ALA A 328 -33.13 76.59 -8.27
N ASP A 329 -32.40 76.89 -9.35
CA ASP A 329 -32.57 76.26 -10.67
C ASP A 329 -31.79 74.93 -10.77
N LEU A 330 -31.05 74.59 -9.70
CA LEU A 330 -30.29 73.36 -9.57
C LEU A 330 -31.00 72.38 -8.62
N PRO A 331 -30.74 71.06 -8.75
CA PRO A 331 -31.33 70.06 -7.85
C PRO A 331 -30.93 70.34 -6.39
N PRO A 332 -31.82 70.22 -5.38
CA PRO A 332 -32.92 69.25 -5.29
C PRO A 332 -34.31 69.85 -4.98
N VAL A 333 -34.65 71.04 -5.49
CA VAL A 333 -35.96 71.69 -5.23
C VAL A 333 -36.69 72.02 -6.53
N THR A 334 -37.20 70.99 -7.21
CA THR A 334 -38.50 70.93 -7.94
C THR A 334 -38.51 69.71 -8.86
N SER A 335 -39.69 69.10 -9.01
CA SER A 335 -39.94 67.87 -9.79
C SER A 335 -39.78 68.02 -11.31
N ASP A 336 -39.46 69.23 -11.80
CA ASP A 336 -39.62 69.58 -13.21
C ASP A 336 -38.39 70.29 -13.82
N CYS A 337 -37.19 70.16 -13.23
CA CYS A 337 -35.96 70.70 -13.81
C CYS A 337 -35.77 70.16 -15.25
N SER A 338 -36.12 70.96 -16.26
CA SER A 338 -35.86 70.63 -17.66
C SER A 338 -34.46 71.12 -18.02
N PHE A 339 -33.56 70.18 -18.29
CA PHE A 339 -32.24 70.51 -18.84
C PHE A 339 -32.32 70.46 -20.36
N ASP A 340 -32.19 71.61 -21.00
CA ASP A 340 -32.01 71.67 -22.45
C ASP A 340 -30.60 71.21 -22.84
N ALA A 341 -30.38 70.96 -24.14
CA ALA A 341 -29.12 70.44 -24.66
C ALA A 341 -27.92 71.35 -24.31
N ASN A 342 -28.11 72.67 -24.39
CA ASN A 342 -27.07 73.66 -24.10
C ASN A 342 -26.66 73.64 -22.62
N THR A 343 -27.64 73.45 -21.73
CA THR A 343 -27.42 73.35 -20.29
C THR A 343 -26.68 72.06 -19.92
N LEU A 344 -27.03 70.94 -20.58
CA LEU A 344 -26.33 69.67 -20.38
C LEU A 344 -24.89 69.72 -20.87
N GLU A 345 -24.64 70.34 -22.03
CA GLU A 345 -23.29 70.50 -22.58
C GLU A 345 -22.42 71.40 -21.70
N ALA A 346 -22.99 72.51 -21.20
CA ALA A 346 -22.30 73.38 -20.25
C ALA A 346 -21.98 72.65 -18.93
N ALA A 347 -22.93 71.88 -18.38
CA ALA A 347 -22.70 71.08 -17.18
C ALA A 347 -21.64 69.99 -17.40
N SER A 348 -21.69 69.29 -18.54
CA SER A 348 -20.72 68.25 -18.93
C SER A 348 -19.31 68.82 -19.00
N THR A 349 -19.16 70.00 -19.63
CA THR A 349 -17.88 70.70 -19.80
C THR A 349 -17.33 71.16 -18.46
N PHE A 350 -18.15 71.80 -17.64
CA PHE A 350 -17.74 72.29 -16.31
C PHE A 350 -17.33 71.14 -15.38
N LEU A 351 -18.11 70.06 -15.35
CA LEU A 351 -17.87 68.90 -14.48
C LEU A 351 -16.77 67.97 -15.01
N GLY A 352 -16.32 68.16 -16.27
CA GLY A 352 -15.33 67.32 -16.93
C GLY A 352 -15.76 65.87 -17.05
N VAL A 353 -17.05 65.62 -17.34
CA VAL A 353 -17.65 64.29 -17.53
C VAL A 353 -18.32 64.20 -18.89
N PRO A 354 -18.36 63.03 -19.54
CA PRO A 354 -19.03 62.90 -20.83
C PRO A 354 -20.55 63.05 -20.66
N LEU A 355 -21.23 63.68 -21.62
CA LEU A 355 -22.69 63.89 -21.62
C LEU A 355 -23.53 62.67 -21.22
N PRO A 356 -23.24 61.43 -21.69
CA PRO A 356 -23.98 60.24 -21.26
C PRO A 356 -23.91 59.94 -19.76
N ALA A 357 -22.91 60.46 -19.03
CA ALA A 357 -22.81 60.31 -17.59
C ALA A 357 -23.77 61.24 -16.83
N LEU A 358 -24.43 62.17 -17.52
CA LEU A 358 -25.46 63.06 -16.97
C LEU A 358 -26.88 62.56 -17.23
N LEU A 359 -27.10 61.57 -18.12
CA LEU A 359 -28.41 61.01 -18.45
C LEU A 359 -28.77 59.82 -17.54
#